data_AF-A0A7X5L856-F1
#
_entry.id   AF-A0A7X5L856-F1
#
_cell.length_a   1.000
_cell.length_b   1.000
_cell.length_c   1.000
_cell.angle_alpha   90.00
_cell.angle_beta   90.00
_cell.angle_gamma   90.00
#
_symmetry.space_group_name_H-M   'P 1'
#
loop_
_entity.id
_entity.type
_entity.pdbx_description
1 polymer ?
#
loop_
_entity_poly.entity_id
_entity_poly.type
_entity_poly.pdbx_seq_one_letter_code
_entity_poly.pdbx_strand_id
1 'polypeptide(L)'
;MDKYGYVLKQNNNVEKKDKRYYEADLLLMTTLQLKEICRKEKIIQGVINPMDKEEIIRTILRFRGAEECYLIEKADEKGMKALERVFRETSLHEKHDRSLKCSSKIIAYEGTAIDIYDCLTLPYDEELKGTNALVVGGDMTVCAVLNVVQAGSRTDCLYLTKAAELSCRESDVKNYSLYCMGRRASELLYRIYNGRYELSVEYLEVYRIPLLDFEVKTPFLLSMPVAMDFGTSNTTAGVYLDNRYFERMGLHDGERGLRENDTNYAVFYDSSDDWQESILLPSVVGVLSVEAGQPEFLFGYDAIRLVNSSYIDEGFCVFYDIKRWIEDYEKQSANKKSSRNL
;
A
#
# COMPACT_ATOMS: atom_id res chain seq x y z
N MET A 1 -49.53 -41.50 -6.61
CA MET A 1 -48.12 -41.95 -6.65
C MET A 1 -47.53 -41.32 -7.90
N ASP A 2 -46.59 -40.38 -7.88
CA ASP A 2 -45.65 -39.97 -6.83
C ASP A 2 -45.32 -38.47 -6.91
N LYS A 3 -45.23 -37.84 -5.73
CA LYS A 3 -44.63 -36.53 -5.51
C LYS A 3 -43.11 -36.71 -5.47
N TYR A 4 -42.37 -36.12 -6.41
CA TYR A 4 -40.93 -35.91 -6.24
C TYR A 4 -40.67 -34.44 -5.95
N GLY A 5 -40.71 -34.10 -4.66
CA GLY A 5 -40.16 -32.85 -4.16
C GLY A 5 -38.65 -33.00 -3.98
N TYR A 6 -37.85 -32.24 -4.72
CA TYR A 6 -36.44 -32.10 -4.44
C TYR A 6 -36.27 -31.03 -3.35
N VAL A 7 -35.88 -31.47 -2.15
CA VAL A 7 -35.40 -30.57 -1.09
C VAL A 7 -33.92 -30.32 -1.37
N LEU A 8 -33.59 -29.13 -1.87
CA LEU A 8 -32.23 -28.62 -1.88
C LEU A 8 -31.77 -28.45 -0.42
N LYS A 9 -31.00 -29.41 0.09
CA LYS A 9 -30.19 -29.20 1.29
C LYS A 9 -29.16 -28.13 0.96
N GLN A 10 -29.44 -26.89 1.35
CA GLN A 10 -28.40 -25.87 1.49
C GLN A 10 -27.42 -26.38 2.55
N ASN A 11 -26.27 -26.88 2.10
CA ASN A 11 -25.10 -27.08 2.95
C ASN A 11 -24.63 -25.70 3.43
N ASN A 12 -25.26 -25.17 4.47
CA ASN A 12 -24.79 -23.99 5.21
C ASN A 12 -23.65 -24.35 6.17
N ASN A 13 -22.70 -25.15 5.71
CA ASN A 13 -21.37 -25.27 6.32
C ASN A 13 -20.36 -24.61 5.39
N VAL A 14 -20.58 -23.33 5.09
CA VAL A 14 -19.46 -22.45 4.81
C VAL A 14 -18.87 -22.15 6.18
N GLU A 15 -17.71 -22.74 6.48
CA GLU A 15 -16.91 -22.36 7.63
C GLU A 15 -16.90 -20.83 7.71
N LYS A 16 -17.42 -20.27 8.81
CA LYS A 16 -17.34 -18.84 9.07
C LYS A 16 -15.86 -18.49 9.14
N LYS A 17 -15.28 -18.03 8.04
CA LYS A 17 -13.98 -17.35 8.07
C LYS A 17 -14.09 -16.24 9.11
N ASP A 18 -13.20 -16.27 10.08
CA ASP A 18 -13.09 -15.24 11.11
C ASP A 18 -12.82 -13.91 10.41
N LYS A 19 -13.88 -13.11 10.20
CA LYS A 19 -13.79 -11.87 9.45
C LYS A 19 -13.16 -10.82 10.35
N ARG A 20 -11.96 -10.37 9.97
CA ARG A 20 -11.23 -9.30 10.64
C ARG A 20 -11.46 -7.97 9.91
N TYR A 21 -11.41 -6.85 10.63
CA TYR A 21 -11.74 -5.51 10.11
C TYR A 21 -10.59 -4.52 10.27
N TYR A 22 -10.07 -3.92 9.20
CA TYR A 22 -8.99 -2.93 9.25
C TYR A 22 -9.50 -1.55 9.65
N GLU A 23 -8.70 -0.75 10.37
CA GLU A 23 -9.10 0.60 10.78
C GLU A 23 -9.40 1.48 9.56
N ALA A 24 -8.54 1.44 8.54
CA ALA A 24 -8.75 2.14 7.28
C ALA A 24 -10.10 1.80 6.64
N ASP A 25 -10.50 0.53 6.62
CA ASP A 25 -11.79 0.10 6.08
C ASP A 25 -12.96 0.57 6.96
N LEU A 26 -12.80 0.53 8.29
CA LEU A 26 -13.85 0.95 9.23
C LEU A 26 -14.06 2.46 9.22
N LEU A 27 -13.01 3.26 9.00
CA LEU A 27 -13.09 4.71 8.81
C LEU A 27 -13.92 5.07 7.58
N LEU A 28 -13.95 4.19 6.56
CA LEU A 28 -14.73 4.37 5.33
C LEU A 28 -16.20 3.93 5.47
N MET A 29 -16.54 3.22 6.55
CA MET A 29 -17.89 2.71 6.80
C MET A 29 -18.76 3.71 7.57
N THR A 30 -20.07 3.63 7.32
CA THR A 30 -21.02 4.48 8.05
C THR A 30 -21.26 4.00 9.47
N THR A 31 -21.67 4.90 10.35
CA THR A 31 -22.10 4.56 11.73
C THR A 31 -23.13 3.40 11.76
N LEU A 32 -24.03 3.29 10.76
CA LEU A 32 -25.00 2.20 10.65
C LEU A 32 -24.33 0.86 10.32
N GLN A 33 -23.36 0.83 9.41
CA GLN A 33 -22.61 -0.37 9.04
C GLN A 33 -21.73 -0.85 10.19
N LEU A 34 -21.09 0.09 10.91
CA LEU A 34 -20.32 -0.21 12.10
C LEU A 34 -21.22 -0.84 13.19
N LYS A 35 -22.45 -0.32 13.37
CA LYS A 35 -23.47 -0.94 14.24
C LYS A 35 -23.92 -2.31 13.75
N GLU A 36 -24.08 -2.51 12.44
CA GLU A 36 -24.39 -3.83 11.88
C GLU A 36 -23.27 -4.84 12.10
N ILE A 37 -22.00 -4.42 11.96
CA ILE A 37 -20.83 -5.25 12.25
C ILE A 37 -20.86 -5.66 13.71
N CYS A 38 -21.08 -4.70 14.63
CA CYS A 38 -21.20 -5.00 16.05
C CYS A 38 -22.31 -6.03 16.33
N ARG A 39 -23.44 -5.96 15.61
CA ARG A 39 -24.57 -6.91 15.72
C ARG A 39 -24.26 -8.28 15.13
N LYS A 40 -23.65 -8.33 13.94
CA LYS A 40 -23.30 -9.57 13.23
C LYS A 40 -22.21 -10.36 13.96
N GLU A 41 -21.23 -9.65 14.51
CA GLU A 41 -20.06 -10.21 15.21
C GLU A 41 -20.26 -10.33 16.73
N LYS A 42 -21.44 -9.97 17.26
CA LYS A 42 -21.78 -10.02 18.69
C LYS A 42 -20.80 -9.24 19.59
N ILE A 43 -20.27 -8.13 19.09
CA ILE A 43 -19.19 -7.36 19.72
C ILE A 43 -19.68 -6.61 20.97
N ILE A 44 -20.99 -6.34 21.13
CA ILE A 44 -21.65 -5.98 22.41
C ILE A 44 -23.15 -6.30 22.33
N GLN A 45 -23.73 -6.85 23.41
CA GLN A 45 -25.18 -6.88 23.65
C GLN A 45 -25.62 -5.52 24.20
N GLY A 46 -26.39 -4.78 23.42
CA GLY A 46 -27.08 -3.56 23.89
C GLY A 46 -26.34 -2.27 23.53
N VAL A 47 -26.76 -1.68 22.41
CA VAL A 47 -26.51 -0.26 22.10
C VAL A 47 -27.34 0.57 23.06
N ILE A 48 -26.84 0.79 24.29
CA ILE A 48 -27.53 1.61 25.31
C ILE A 48 -27.03 3.06 25.32
N ASN A 49 -25.93 3.38 24.62
CA ASN A 49 -25.43 4.75 24.51
C ASN A 49 -25.27 5.16 23.03
N PRO A 50 -25.60 6.40 22.63
CA PRO A 50 -25.22 6.94 21.33
C PRO A 50 -23.69 7.13 21.34
N MET A 51 -22.96 6.07 20.99
CA MET A 51 -21.52 6.13 20.76
C MET A 51 -21.23 6.89 19.47
N ASP A 52 -20.16 7.69 19.50
CA ASP A 52 -19.63 8.37 18.33
C ASP A 52 -19.01 7.37 17.34
N LYS A 53 -18.87 7.73 16.07
CA LYS A 53 -18.37 6.84 15.01
C LYS A 53 -17.02 6.24 15.39
N GLU A 54 -16.10 7.06 15.89
CA GLU A 54 -14.76 6.70 16.34
C GLU A 54 -14.79 5.71 17.51
N GLU A 55 -15.75 5.84 18.43
CA GLU A 55 -15.92 4.90 19.54
C GLU A 55 -16.38 3.52 19.06
N ILE A 56 -17.25 3.47 18.04
CA ILE A 56 -17.71 2.21 17.45
C ILE A 56 -16.55 1.56 16.68
N ILE A 57 -15.77 2.33 15.92
CA ILE A 57 -14.57 1.83 15.22
C ILE A 57 -13.58 1.23 16.23
N ARG A 58 -13.21 1.96 17.28
CA ARG A 58 -12.31 1.45 18.34
C ARG A 58 -12.82 0.16 18.97
N THR A 59 -14.13 0.07 19.16
CA THR A 59 -14.76 -1.12 19.74
C THR A 59 -14.68 -2.31 18.76
N ILE A 60 -14.98 -2.10 17.48
CA ILE A 60 -14.84 -3.16 16.48
C ILE A 60 -13.38 -3.62 16.38
N LEU A 61 -12.43 -2.69 16.33
CA LEU A 61 -10.99 -2.99 16.30
C LEU A 61 -10.55 -3.80 17.52
N ARG A 62 -11.02 -3.44 18.72
CA ARG A 62 -10.71 -4.16 19.96
C ARG A 62 -11.16 -5.62 19.95
N PHE A 63 -12.29 -5.94 19.32
CA PHE A 63 -12.89 -7.28 19.38
C PHE A 63 -12.67 -8.12 18.12
N ARG A 64 -12.68 -7.49 16.94
CA ARG A 64 -12.56 -8.12 15.62
C ARG A 64 -11.64 -7.35 14.68
N GLY A 65 -10.79 -6.47 15.21
CA GLY A 65 -9.79 -5.78 14.40
C GLY A 65 -8.96 -6.77 13.59
N ALA A 66 -8.79 -6.46 12.32
CA ALA A 66 -7.63 -6.94 11.60
C ALA A 66 -6.42 -6.33 12.28
N GLU A 67 -5.36 -7.13 12.38
CA GLU A 67 -4.06 -6.60 12.73
C GLU A 67 -3.82 -5.43 11.77
N GLU A 68 -3.79 -4.21 12.30
CA GLU A 68 -3.26 -3.07 11.54
C GLU A 68 -1.93 -3.54 10.98
N CYS A 69 -1.77 -3.46 9.66
CA CYS A 69 -0.47 -3.69 9.07
C CYS A 69 0.43 -2.58 9.61
N TYR A 70 1.23 -2.91 10.63
CA TYR A 70 2.14 -1.99 11.29
C TYR A 70 3.32 -1.69 10.36
N LEU A 71 3.03 -1.01 9.25
CA LEU A 71 3.98 -0.70 8.20
C LEU A 71 4.71 0.60 8.52
N ILE A 72 6.02 0.60 8.28
CA ILE A 72 6.84 1.79 8.39
C ILE A 72 6.79 2.49 7.04
N GLU A 73 6.09 3.62 6.98
CA GLU A 73 5.87 4.39 5.74
C GLU A 73 6.30 5.86 5.87
N LYS A 74 6.46 6.37 7.09
CA LYS A 74 6.88 7.74 7.38
C LYS A 74 8.35 7.79 7.78
N ALA A 75 9.06 8.80 7.31
CA ALA A 75 10.47 8.98 7.64
C ALA A 75 10.67 9.50 9.08
N ASP A 76 11.45 8.77 9.86
CA ASP A 76 12.00 9.19 11.15
C ASP A 76 13.46 8.73 11.29
N GLU A 77 14.38 9.69 11.40
CA GLU A 77 15.80 9.42 11.61
C GLU A 77 16.06 8.68 12.93
N LYS A 78 15.29 8.96 13.98
CA LYS A 78 15.43 8.27 15.27
C LYS A 78 14.98 6.83 15.15
N GLY A 79 13.84 6.60 14.49
CA GLY A 79 13.36 5.27 14.14
C GLY A 79 14.36 4.45 13.34
N MET A 80 14.98 5.05 12.31
CA MET A 80 16.03 4.38 11.54
C MET A 80 17.21 3.94 12.42
N LYS A 81 17.75 4.85 13.25
CA LYS A 81 18.84 4.52 14.19
C LYS A 81 18.43 3.44 15.19
N ALA A 82 17.17 3.43 15.61
CA ALA A 82 16.65 2.39 16.51
C ALA A 82 16.62 1.01 15.84
N LEU A 83 16.21 0.92 14.56
CA LEU A 83 16.26 -0.33 13.80
C LEU A 83 17.70 -0.82 13.61
N GLU A 84 18.65 0.05 13.29
CA GLU A 84 20.06 -0.35 13.17
C GLU A 84 20.61 -0.93 14.47
N ARG A 85 20.22 -0.33 15.59
CA ARG A 85 20.61 -0.83 16.91
C ARG A 85 20.05 -2.22 17.17
N VAL A 86 18.81 -2.51 16.76
CA VAL A 86 18.25 -3.88 16.82
C VAL A 86 19.14 -4.86 16.07
N PHE A 87 19.49 -4.56 14.81
CA PHE A 87 20.29 -5.48 13.99
C PHE A 87 21.72 -5.68 14.50
N ARG A 88 22.27 -4.72 15.25
CA ARG A 88 23.61 -4.81 15.86
C ARG A 88 23.63 -5.49 17.23
N GLU A 89 22.58 -5.30 18.04
CA GLU A 89 22.55 -5.73 19.44
C GLU A 89 21.73 -7.01 19.67
N THR A 90 20.81 -7.36 18.76
CA THR A 90 19.94 -8.54 18.88
C THR A 90 20.47 -9.73 18.09
N SER A 91 20.29 -10.95 18.62
CA SER A 91 20.57 -12.17 17.86
C SER A 91 19.50 -12.43 16.79
N LEU A 92 19.91 -12.55 15.52
CA LEU A 92 18.99 -12.88 14.43
C LEU A 92 18.84 -14.40 14.30
N HIS A 93 17.61 -14.89 14.50
CA HIS A 93 17.27 -16.30 14.30
C HIS A 93 16.71 -16.47 12.89
N GLU A 94 17.58 -16.85 11.97
CA GLU A 94 17.23 -17.09 10.56
C GLU A 94 16.42 -18.37 10.40
N LYS A 95 15.21 -18.24 9.85
CA LYS A 95 14.38 -19.36 9.45
C LYS A 95 14.60 -19.69 7.97
N HIS A 96 14.75 -20.99 7.69
CA HIS A 96 14.98 -21.53 6.34
C HIS A 96 13.89 -22.50 5.89
N ASP A 97 12.78 -22.57 6.63
CA ASP A 97 11.62 -23.40 6.32
C ASP A 97 10.82 -22.90 5.11
N ARG A 98 11.16 -21.73 4.57
CA ARG A 98 10.52 -21.10 3.41
C ARG A 98 11.48 -20.95 2.24
N SER A 99 11.05 -21.38 1.06
CA SER A 99 11.74 -21.11 -0.20
C SER A 99 11.40 -19.70 -0.69
N LEU A 100 11.86 -18.68 0.03
CA LEU A 100 11.76 -17.30 -0.43
C LEU A 100 12.80 -17.02 -1.50
N LYS A 101 12.39 -16.36 -2.58
CA LYS A 101 13.26 -15.88 -3.65
C LYS A 101 12.82 -14.46 -3.99
N CYS A 102 13.78 -13.59 -4.26
CA CYS A 102 13.53 -12.22 -4.71
C CYS A 102 14.42 -11.95 -5.93
N SER A 103 14.24 -10.78 -6.56
CA SER A 103 15.25 -10.24 -7.44
C SER A 103 16.61 -10.27 -6.74
N SER A 104 17.62 -10.74 -7.45
CA SER A 104 18.99 -10.82 -6.92
C SER A 104 19.60 -9.43 -6.65
N LYS A 105 19.05 -8.39 -7.29
CA LYS A 105 19.48 -7.00 -7.12
C LYS A 105 18.27 -6.10 -6.94
N ILE A 106 18.37 -5.16 -6.00
CA ILE A 106 17.36 -4.12 -5.77
C ILE A 106 18.00 -2.76 -6.09
N ILE A 107 17.30 -1.95 -6.88
CA ILE A 107 17.71 -0.58 -7.21
C ILE A 107 16.64 0.36 -6.68
N ALA A 108 17.01 1.24 -5.77
CA ALA A 108 16.16 2.30 -5.27
C ALA A 108 16.56 3.63 -5.93
N TYR A 109 15.59 4.48 -6.25
CA TYR A 109 15.87 5.84 -6.69
C TYR A 109 15.63 6.84 -5.56
N GLU A 110 16.53 7.81 -5.42
CA GLU A 110 16.42 8.85 -4.39
C GLU A 110 15.16 9.68 -4.57
N GLY A 111 14.43 9.90 -3.48
CA GLY A 111 13.21 10.71 -3.48
C GLY A 111 12.02 10.07 -4.21
N THR A 112 12.10 8.80 -4.62
CA THR A 112 10.99 8.09 -5.25
C THR A 112 10.47 6.97 -4.36
N ALA A 113 9.20 6.62 -4.56
CA ALA A 113 8.66 5.38 -4.02
C ALA A 113 9.24 4.17 -4.77
N ILE A 114 9.12 3.00 -4.16
CA ILE A 114 9.12 1.72 -4.86
C ILE A 114 7.69 1.22 -4.72
N ASP A 115 7.04 0.92 -5.83
CA ASP A 115 5.64 0.48 -5.85
C ASP A 115 5.51 -0.90 -6.52
N ILE A 116 4.29 -1.42 -6.55
CA ILE A 116 3.91 -2.68 -7.21
C ILE A 116 4.40 -2.71 -8.67
N TYR A 117 4.54 -1.55 -9.30
CA TYR A 117 4.94 -1.36 -10.70
C TYR A 117 6.41 -1.67 -10.94
N ASP A 118 7.24 -1.57 -9.90
CA ASP A 118 8.66 -1.91 -9.97
C ASP A 118 8.91 -3.43 -10.03
N CYS A 119 7.84 -4.24 -9.90
CA CYS A 119 7.86 -5.69 -10.02
C CYS A 119 8.86 -6.39 -9.08
N LEU A 120 9.18 -5.76 -7.94
CA LEU A 120 9.99 -6.39 -6.90
C LEU A 120 9.11 -7.36 -6.10
N THR A 121 9.17 -8.64 -6.43
CA THR A 121 8.25 -9.65 -5.89
C THR A 121 8.90 -10.70 -4.98
N LEU A 122 8.06 -11.33 -4.17
CA LEU A 122 8.33 -12.50 -3.36
C LEU A 122 7.24 -13.56 -3.63
N PRO A 123 7.54 -14.87 -3.50
CA PRO A 123 6.52 -15.91 -3.46
C PRO A 123 5.44 -15.59 -2.43
N TYR A 124 4.18 -15.89 -2.75
CA TYR A 124 3.08 -15.61 -1.84
C TYR A 124 3.24 -16.37 -0.51
N ASP A 125 3.18 -15.63 0.59
CA ASP A 125 3.17 -16.18 1.94
C ASP A 125 2.24 -15.35 2.86
N GLU A 126 1.21 -15.98 3.40
CA GLU A 126 0.19 -15.34 4.23
C GLU A 126 0.76 -14.72 5.52
N GLU A 127 1.87 -15.23 6.05
CA GLU A 127 2.52 -14.69 7.25
C GLU A 127 3.37 -13.45 6.99
N LEU A 128 3.85 -13.29 5.75
CA LEU A 128 4.64 -12.13 5.32
C LEU A 128 3.77 -11.01 4.75
N LYS A 129 2.54 -11.31 4.33
CA LYS A 129 1.60 -10.29 3.87
C LYS A 129 1.34 -9.23 4.94
N GLY A 130 1.51 -7.96 4.57
CA GLY A 130 1.28 -6.81 5.45
C GLY A 130 2.37 -6.60 6.49
N THR A 131 3.61 -7.00 6.19
CA THR A 131 4.75 -6.90 7.11
C THR A 131 5.84 -5.98 6.56
N ASN A 132 6.78 -5.58 7.42
CA ASN A 132 7.98 -4.87 7.01
C ASN A 132 9.05 -5.86 6.54
N ALA A 133 9.91 -5.38 5.64
CA ALA A 133 11.16 -6.01 5.27
C ALA A 133 12.27 -4.97 5.30
N LEU A 134 13.50 -5.39 5.53
CA LEU A 134 14.66 -4.50 5.64
C LEU A 134 15.78 -4.98 4.73
N VAL A 135 16.35 -4.07 3.95
CA VAL A 135 17.63 -4.31 3.29
C VAL A 135 18.74 -3.90 4.24
N VAL A 136 19.66 -4.81 4.52
CA VAL A 136 20.75 -4.60 5.48
C VAL A 136 22.08 -4.99 4.85
N GLY A 137 23.09 -4.15 5.05
CA GLY A 137 24.47 -4.37 4.60
C GLY A 137 25.24 -5.37 5.47
N GLY A 138 26.46 -5.70 5.05
CA GLY A 138 27.31 -6.67 5.76
C GLY A 138 27.79 -6.21 7.14
N ASP A 139 27.74 -4.91 7.40
CA ASP A 139 28.05 -4.23 8.66
C ASP A 139 26.81 -4.03 9.55
N MET A 140 25.70 -4.69 9.24
CA MET A 140 24.40 -4.54 9.90
C MET A 140 23.80 -3.13 9.80
N THR A 141 24.28 -2.31 8.85
CA THR A 141 23.66 -1.01 8.53
C THR A 141 22.34 -1.24 7.79
N VAL A 142 21.28 -0.60 8.25
CA VAL A 142 19.97 -0.65 7.58
C VAL A 142 20.00 0.31 6.40
N CYS A 143 19.86 -0.26 5.21
CA CYS A 143 19.98 0.41 3.92
C CYS A 143 18.64 0.87 3.36
N ALA A 144 17.57 0.11 3.58
CA ALA A 144 16.21 0.47 3.19
C ALA A 144 15.17 -0.21 4.08
N VAL A 145 14.05 0.47 4.30
CA VAL A 145 12.83 -0.08 4.88
C VAL A 145 11.83 -0.30 3.76
N LEU A 146 11.36 -1.53 3.61
CA LEU A 146 10.40 -1.95 2.61
C LEU A 146 9.15 -2.51 3.31
N ASN A 147 8.05 -2.58 2.58
CA ASN A 147 6.81 -3.20 3.03
C ASN A 147 6.46 -4.35 2.08
N VAL A 148 5.97 -5.46 2.64
CA VAL A 148 5.54 -6.63 1.90
C VAL A 148 4.03 -6.58 1.78
N VAL A 149 3.54 -6.25 0.59
CA VAL A 149 2.11 -5.98 0.34
C VAL A 149 1.53 -6.91 -0.72
N GLN A 150 0.22 -7.09 -0.69
CA GLN A 150 -0.54 -7.83 -1.70
C GLN A 150 -1.18 -6.83 -2.67
N ALA A 151 -1.08 -7.09 -3.97
CA ALA A 151 -1.81 -6.32 -4.98
C ALA A 151 -3.25 -6.86 -5.07
N GLY A 152 -4.20 -6.14 -4.48
CA GLY A 152 -5.62 -6.46 -4.56
C GLY A 152 -5.93 -7.82 -3.94
N SER A 153 -6.60 -8.69 -4.70
CA SER A 153 -6.97 -10.04 -4.26
C SER A 153 -6.01 -11.14 -4.73
N ARG A 154 -4.94 -10.76 -5.46
CA ARG A 154 -4.03 -11.70 -6.12
C ARG A 154 -3.15 -12.43 -5.11
N THR A 155 -3.10 -13.76 -5.18
CA THR A 155 -2.30 -14.61 -4.28
C THR A 155 -1.19 -15.35 -5.03
N ASP A 156 -0.77 -14.82 -6.18
CA ASP A 156 0.33 -15.34 -6.98
C ASP A 156 1.69 -14.93 -6.39
N CYS A 157 1.79 -13.68 -5.94
CA CYS A 157 3.00 -13.13 -5.33
C CYS A 157 2.69 -12.03 -4.30
N LEU A 158 3.73 -11.62 -3.58
CA LEU A 158 3.75 -10.41 -2.76
C LEU A 158 4.72 -9.42 -3.38
N TYR A 159 4.47 -8.13 -3.16
CA TYR A 159 5.28 -7.02 -3.68
C TYR A 159 6.04 -6.35 -2.54
N LEU A 160 7.28 -5.96 -2.83
CA LEU A 160 8.09 -5.11 -1.98
C LEU A 160 7.89 -3.66 -2.40
N THR A 161 7.35 -2.86 -1.50
CA THR A 161 7.10 -1.43 -1.70
C THR A 161 7.89 -0.57 -0.70
N LYS A 162 8.00 0.72 -0.99
CA LYS A 162 8.66 1.72 -0.16
C LYS A 162 8.00 3.06 -0.38
N ALA A 163 7.60 3.73 0.70
CA ALA A 163 7.14 5.12 0.61
C ALA A 163 8.24 6.07 0.10
N ALA A 164 7.88 7.12 -0.64
CA ALA A 164 8.83 8.05 -1.25
C ALA A 164 9.71 8.79 -0.23
N GLU A 165 9.14 9.10 0.94
CA GLU A 165 9.83 9.83 2.01
C GLU A 165 10.92 9.02 2.71
N LEU A 166 10.84 7.68 2.66
CA LEU A 166 11.84 6.80 3.27
C LEU A 166 13.14 6.85 2.46
N SER A 167 14.18 7.40 3.07
CA SER A 167 15.52 7.47 2.49
C SER A 167 16.18 6.09 2.42
N CYS A 168 16.84 5.82 1.30
CA CYS A 168 17.72 4.66 1.14
C CYS A 168 19.19 5.09 1.21
N ARG A 169 20.07 4.17 1.61
CA ARG A 169 21.52 4.35 1.53
C ARG A 169 22.24 3.05 1.26
N GLU A 170 23.39 3.15 0.62
CA GLU A 170 24.31 2.02 0.49
C GLU A 170 25.15 1.86 1.77
N SER A 171 25.56 0.62 2.05
CA SER A 171 26.48 0.29 3.14
C SER A 171 27.93 0.29 2.62
N ASP A 172 28.86 0.66 3.50
CA ASP A 172 30.31 0.57 3.23
C ASP A 172 30.76 -0.89 3.03
N VAL A 173 30.10 -1.84 3.70
CA VAL A 173 30.40 -3.27 3.61
C VAL A 173 29.35 -3.95 2.73
N LYS A 174 29.71 -4.15 1.46
CA LYS A 174 28.89 -4.88 0.49
C LYS A 174 28.75 -6.35 0.92
N ASN A 175 27.53 -6.73 1.32
CA ASN A 175 27.07 -8.11 1.54
C ASN A 175 25.57 -8.02 1.91
N TYR A 176 24.76 -7.56 0.96
CA TYR A 176 23.38 -7.19 1.25
C TYR A 176 22.49 -8.41 1.49
N SER A 177 21.56 -8.26 2.41
CA SER A 177 20.51 -9.24 2.65
C SER A 177 19.18 -8.53 2.83
N LEU A 178 18.14 -9.08 2.21
CA LEU A 178 16.76 -8.73 2.48
C LEU A 178 16.27 -9.60 3.63
N TYR A 179 15.91 -8.97 4.74
CA TYR A 179 15.29 -9.61 5.89
C TYR A 179 13.79 -9.38 5.82
N CYS A 180 13.02 -10.44 5.61
CA CYS A 180 11.56 -10.43 5.73
C CYS A 180 11.16 -10.89 7.14
N MET A 181 10.07 -10.34 7.67
CA MET A 181 9.63 -10.64 9.03
C MET A 181 8.26 -11.29 9.03
N GLY A 182 8.05 -12.23 9.95
CA GLY A 182 6.69 -12.60 10.33
C GLY A 182 6.01 -11.44 11.08
N ARG A 183 4.68 -11.47 11.17
CA ARG A 183 3.87 -10.38 11.75
C ARG A 183 4.33 -9.87 13.11
N ARG A 184 4.66 -10.79 14.04
CA ARG A 184 5.13 -10.43 15.40
C ARG A 184 6.43 -9.63 15.39
N ALA A 185 7.41 -10.06 14.59
CA ALA A 185 8.69 -9.38 14.45
C ALA A 185 8.51 -8.03 13.74
N SER A 186 7.65 -7.98 12.72
CA SER A 186 7.31 -6.74 12.01
C SER A 186 6.66 -5.70 12.92
N GLU A 187 5.67 -6.09 13.73
CA GLU A 187 5.00 -5.20 14.69
C GLU A 187 5.96 -4.68 15.76
N LEU A 188 6.85 -5.53 16.26
CA LEU A 188 7.89 -5.15 17.20
C LEU A 188 8.81 -4.07 16.60
N LEU A 189 9.29 -4.27 15.38
CA LEU A 189 10.14 -3.31 14.69
C LEU A 189 9.43 -1.98 14.42
N TYR A 190 8.15 -2.02 14.04
CA TYR A 190 7.35 -0.81 13.90
C TYR A 190 7.24 -0.04 15.22
N ARG A 191 7.01 -0.72 16.34
CA ARG A 191 6.94 -0.07 17.66
C ARG A 191 8.27 0.53 18.08
N ILE A 192 9.38 -0.16 17.81
CA ILE A 192 10.74 0.34 18.06
C ILE A 192 11.02 1.57 17.19
N TYR A 193 10.67 1.51 15.90
CA TYR A 193 10.83 2.62 14.95
C TYR A 193 10.11 3.87 15.45
N ASN A 194 8.86 3.73 15.89
CA ASN A 194 8.05 4.83 16.41
C ASN A 194 8.38 5.23 17.87
N GLY A 195 9.45 4.70 18.47
CA GLY A 195 9.88 5.02 19.83
C GLY A 195 8.93 4.56 20.93
N ARG A 196 8.03 3.60 20.64
CA ARG A 196 7.01 3.08 21.57
C ARG A 196 7.50 1.88 22.40
N TYR A 197 8.75 1.45 22.21
CA TYR A 197 9.30 0.27 22.86
C TYR A 197 10.79 0.46 23.16
N GLU A 198 11.21 0.12 24.39
CA GLU A 198 12.62 0.10 24.78
C GLU A 198 13.25 -1.24 24.38
N LEU A 199 14.50 -1.23 23.91
CA LEU A 199 15.19 -2.43 23.41
C LEU A 199 15.42 -3.45 24.52
N SER A 200 14.55 -4.46 24.56
CA SER A 200 14.73 -5.69 25.32
C SER A 200 14.35 -6.88 24.44
N VAL A 201 15.04 -7.02 23.30
CA VAL A 201 14.83 -8.10 22.34
C VAL A 201 16.05 -9.01 22.37
N GLU A 202 15.94 -10.18 23.00
CA GLU A 202 17.02 -11.16 23.08
C GLU A 202 17.32 -11.78 21.71
N TYR A 203 16.26 -12.11 20.97
CA TYR A 203 16.37 -12.62 19.61
C TYR A 203 15.22 -12.11 18.72
N LEU A 204 15.49 -12.02 17.42
CA LEU A 204 14.52 -11.63 16.40
C LEU A 204 14.42 -12.74 15.34
N GLU A 205 13.22 -13.29 15.16
CA GLU A 205 12.97 -14.27 14.09
C GLU A 205 12.84 -13.56 12.75
N VAL A 206 13.66 -13.97 11.78
CA VAL A 206 13.72 -13.35 10.45
C VAL A 206 13.87 -14.39 9.35
N TYR A 207 13.45 -14.04 8.15
CA TYR A 207 13.71 -14.78 6.93
C TYR A 207 14.72 -14.02 6.09
N ARG A 208 15.88 -14.62 5.86
CA ARG A 208 16.98 -13.96 5.15
C ARG A 208 17.03 -14.40 3.69
N ILE A 209 17.07 -13.43 2.79
CA ILE A 209 17.30 -13.61 1.36
C ILE A 209 18.58 -12.86 1.00
N PRO A 210 19.67 -13.54 0.59
CA PRO A 210 20.88 -12.85 0.17
C PRO A 210 20.63 -12.09 -1.14
N LEU A 211 21.15 -10.87 -1.22
CA LEU A 211 21.13 -10.05 -2.43
C LEU A 211 22.55 -9.99 -3.01
N LEU A 212 22.66 -10.05 -4.33
CA LEU A 212 23.92 -9.78 -5.03
C LEU A 212 24.32 -8.32 -4.88
N ASP A 213 23.34 -7.40 -4.93
CA ASP A 213 23.61 -5.98 -4.78
C ASP A 213 22.38 -5.17 -4.36
N PHE A 214 22.62 -4.01 -3.75
CA PHE A 214 21.63 -2.97 -3.48
C PHE A 214 22.22 -1.63 -3.87
N GLU A 215 21.58 -0.93 -4.81
CA GLU A 215 22.05 0.35 -5.34
C GLU A 215 21.06 1.46 -5.07
N VAL A 216 21.55 2.63 -4.69
CA VAL A 216 20.76 3.85 -4.59
C VAL A 216 21.19 4.81 -5.70
N LYS A 217 20.27 5.11 -6.62
CA LYS A 217 20.52 5.94 -7.79
C LYS A 217 19.77 7.25 -7.71
N THR A 218 20.34 8.32 -8.26
CA THR A 218 19.61 9.56 -8.51
C THR A 218 18.71 9.38 -9.74
N PRO A 219 17.44 9.82 -9.70
CA PRO A 219 16.57 9.83 -10.88
C PRO A 219 17.23 10.56 -12.05
N PHE A 220 17.07 10.02 -13.26
CA PHE A 220 17.64 10.61 -14.46
C PHE A 220 16.71 11.69 -15.02
N LEU A 221 17.31 12.81 -15.45
CA LEU A 221 16.59 13.80 -16.23
C LEU A 221 16.39 13.27 -17.66
N LEU A 222 15.13 13.26 -18.11
CA LEU A 222 14.76 12.86 -19.47
C LEU A 222 15.28 13.89 -20.49
N SER A 223 15.73 13.40 -21.65
CA SER A 223 16.18 14.26 -22.77
C SER A 223 15.01 14.92 -23.50
N MET A 224 13.84 14.29 -23.46
CA MET A 224 12.60 14.76 -24.05
C MET A 224 11.58 15.12 -22.97
N PRO A 225 10.75 16.15 -23.18
CA PRO A 225 9.67 16.47 -22.25
C PRO A 225 8.62 15.36 -22.23
N VAL A 226 8.00 15.18 -21.07
CA VAL A 226 6.79 14.36 -20.94
C VAL A 226 5.61 15.13 -21.53
N ALA A 227 4.88 14.51 -22.44
CA ALA A 227 3.59 15.00 -22.91
C ALA A 227 2.49 14.44 -21.99
N MET A 228 1.63 15.32 -21.49
CA MET A 228 0.48 14.93 -20.68
C MET A 228 -0.80 15.44 -21.33
N ASP A 229 -1.69 14.52 -21.69
CA ASP A 229 -3.07 14.87 -22.03
C ASP A 229 -3.89 14.85 -20.74
N PHE A 230 -4.13 16.05 -20.19
CA PHE A 230 -5.04 16.22 -19.08
C PHE A 230 -6.47 16.35 -19.61
N GLY A 231 -7.19 15.24 -19.70
CA GLY A 231 -8.57 15.19 -20.18
C GLY A 231 -9.60 15.36 -19.05
N THR A 232 -10.86 15.61 -19.42
CA THR A 232 -11.95 15.78 -18.46
C THR A 232 -12.24 14.51 -17.67
N SER A 233 -12.18 13.35 -18.34
CA SER A 233 -12.46 12.04 -17.72
C SER A 233 -11.20 11.28 -17.34
N ASN A 234 -10.19 11.31 -18.20
CA ASN A 234 -8.93 10.60 -17.99
C ASN A 234 -7.74 11.50 -18.34
N THR A 235 -6.61 11.19 -17.72
CA THR A 235 -5.30 11.78 -17.92
C THR A 235 -4.36 10.70 -18.41
N THR A 236 -3.55 11.01 -19.41
CA THR A 236 -2.50 10.12 -19.92
C THR A 236 -1.20 10.89 -20.03
N ALA A 237 -0.10 10.24 -19.68
CA ALA A 237 1.24 10.79 -19.84
C ALA A 237 2.08 9.86 -20.70
N GLY A 238 2.95 10.44 -21.52
CA GLY A 238 3.91 9.69 -22.32
C GLY A 238 5.14 10.50 -22.65
N VAL A 239 6.22 9.80 -22.98
CA VAL A 239 7.50 10.39 -23.36
C VAL A 239 8.14 9.55 -24.45
N TYR A 240 8.82 10.23 -25.38
CA TYR A 240 9.68 9.55 -26.33
C TYR A 240 11.01 9.18 -25.66
N LEU A 241 11.35 7.89 -25.65
CA LEU A 241 12.61 7.40 -25.08
C LEU A 241 13.56 7.03 -26.22
N ASP A 242 14.66 7.77 -26.33
CA ASP A 242 15.69 7.52 -27.34
C ASP A 242 16.70 6.43 -26.88
N ASN A 243 17.53 5.98 -27.81
CA ASN A 243 18.60 5.03 -27.53
C ASN A 243 19.55 5.49 -26.40
N ARG A 244 19.79 6.79 -26.26
CA ARG A 244 20.65 7.36 -25.20
C ARG A 244 20.07 7.13 -23.81
N TYR A 245 18.76 7.19 -23.66
CA TYR A 245 18.09 6.81 -22.42
C TYR A 245 18.33 5.33 -22.09
N PHE A 246 18.12 4.44 -23.07
CA PHE A 246 18.32 3.00 -22.89
C PHE A 246 19.78 2.63 -22.55
N GLU A 247 20.75 3.18 -23.29
CA GLU A 247 22.18 3.01 -23.01
C GLU A 247 22.56 3.45 -21.60
N ARG A 248 22.04 4.61 -21.15
CA ARG A 248 22.35 5.16 -19.83
C ARG A 248 21.69 4.36 -18.70
N MET A 249 20.49 3.87 -18.93
CA MET A 249 19.75 3.04 -17.96
C MET A 249 20.23 1.58 -17.97
N GLY A 250 20.99 1.17 -19.00
CA GLY A 250 21.38 -0.22 -19.22
C GLY A 250 20.17 -1.12 -19.53
N LEU A 251 19.14 -0.55 -20.17
CA LEU A 251 17.92 -1.27 -20.54
C LEU A 251 18.03 -1.84 -21.94
N HIS A 252 17.34 -2.95 -22.17
CA HIS A 252 17.11 -3.50 -23.51
C HIS A 252 15.73 -3.13 -24.05
N ASP A 253 15.59 -3.07 -25.37
CA ASP A 253 14.27 -2.87 -26.01
C ASP A 253 13.28 -3.96 -25.58
N GLY A 254 12.08 -3.53 -25.16
CA GLY A 254 11.04 -4.37 -24.58
C GLY A 254 11.18 -4.64 -23.08
N GLU A 255 12.31 -4.31 -22.45
CA GLU A 255 12.50 -4.51 -21.01
C GLU A 255 11.52 -3.62 -20.22
N ARG A 256 10.83 -4.21 -19.23
CA ARG A 256 9.76 -3.54 -18.46
C ARG A 256 8.62 -2.97 -19.33
N GLY A 257 8.45 -3.50 -20.55
CA GLY A 257 7.47 -3.01 -21.51
C GLY A 257 7.86 -1.68 -22.19
N LEU A 258 9.06 -1.17 -21.95
CA LEU A 258 9.57 0.05 -22.58
C LEU A 258 10.09 -0.25 -23.98
N ARG A 259 9.85 0.67 -24.92
CA ARG A 259 10.28 0.59 -26.32
C ARG A 259 11.34 1.63 -26.63
N GLU A 260 12.42 1.18 -27.25
CA GLU A 260 13.53 2.04 -27.67
C GLU A 260 13.17 2.82 -28.94
N ASN A 261 13.50 4.11 -28.97
CA ASN A 261 13.22 5.01 -30.09
C ASN A 261 11.73 5.11 -30.44
N ASP A 262 10.86 4.96 -29.44
CA ASP A 262 9.40 5.03 -29.58
C ASP A 262 8.77 5.83 -28.42
N THR A 263 7.48 6.11 -28.56
CA THR A 263 6.66 6.74 -27.51
C THR A 263 6.29 5.71 -26.46
N ASN A 264 6.63 6.00 -25.21
CA ASN A 264 6.33 5.19 -24.04
C ASN A 264 5.29 5.90 -23.18
N TYR A 265 4.33 5.15 -22.66
CA TYR A 265 3.26 5.70 -21.82
C TYR A 265 3.51 5.37 -20.36
N ALA A 266 3.12 6.29 -19.47
CA ALA A 266 3.03 5.99 -18.06
C ALA A 266 1.95 4.90 -17.86
N VAL A 267 2.31 3.84 -17.15
CA VAL A 267 1.38 2.76 -16.78
C VAL A 267 0.90 3.04 -15.36
N PHE A 268 -0.41 3.02 -15.20
CA PHE A 268 -1.12 3.13 -13.94
C PHE A 268 -1.84 1.81 -13.68
N TYR A 269 -2.16 1.52 -12.43
CA TYR A 269 -2.85 0.29 -12.08
C TYR A 269 -4.13 0.62 -11.34
N ASP A 270 -5.22 -0.02 -11.78
CA ASP A 270 -6.53 0.22 -11.24
C ASP A 270 -6.66 -0.44 -9.87
N SER A 271 -6.38 0.35 -8.82
CA SER A 271 -6.51 -0.11 -7.45
C SER A 271 -7.96 -0.40 -7.02
N SER A 272 -8.96 -0.06 -7.86
CA SER A 272 -10.36 -0.41 -7.69
C SER A 272 -10.76 -1.70 -8.44
N ASP A 273 -9.98 -2.15 -9.41
CA ASP A 273 -10.22 -3.36 -10.22
C ASP A 273 -8.98 -4.27 -10.27
N ASP A 274 -8.66 -4.86 -9.12
CA ASP A 274 -7.60 -5.87 -8.93
C ASP A 274 -6.24 -5.48 -9.53
N TRP A 275 -5.89 -4.19 -9.52
CA TRP A 275 -4.61 -3.66 -10.02
C TRP A 275 -4.37 -4.03 -11.49
N GLN A 276 -5.39 -3.89 -12.33
CA GLN A 276 -5.21 -4.01 -13.78
C GLN A 276 -4.41 -2.84 -14.35
N GLU A 277 -3.50 -3.14 -15.28
CA GLU A 277 -2.70 -2.14 -15.98
C GLU A 277 -3.54 -1.27 -16.92
N SER A 278 -3.29 0.03 -16.92
CA SER A 278 -3.96 1.02 -17.74
C SER A 278 -3.01 2.18 -18.06
N ILE A 279 -3.08 2.71 -19.29
CA ILE A 279 -2.41 3.97 -19.66
C ILE A 279 -3.30 5.20 -19.40
N LEU A 280 -4.51 4.98 -18.88
CA LEU A 280 -5.50 6.01 -18.59
C LEU A 280 -5.63 6.12 -17.07
N LEU A 281 -5.26 7.27 -16.51
CA LEU A 281 -5.52 7.59 -15.12
C LEU A 281 -6.81 8.42 -15.03
N PRO A 282 -7.82 8.04 -14.24
CA PRO A 282 -9.02 8.85 -14.08
C PRO A 282 -8.70 10.27 -13.58
N SER A 283 -9.31 11.29 -14.18
CA SER A 283 -9.13 12.70 -13.80
C SER A 283 -10.00 13.05 -12.60
N VAL A 284 -9.73 12.38 -11.47
CA VAL A 284 -10.53 12.44 -10.24
C VAL A 284 -9.62 12.77 -9.06
N VAL A 285 -10.10 13.63 -8.16
CA VAL A 285 -9.41 13.98 -6.92
C VAL A 285 -10.34 13.71 -5.74
N GLY A 286 -9.86 12.96 -4.74
CA GLY A 286 -10.55 12.73 -3.48
C GLY A 286 -9.83 13.43 -2.32
N VAL A 287 -10.57 13.85 -1.30
CA VAL A 287 -10.00 14.29 -0.02
C VAL A 287 -10.10 13.13 0.96
N LEU A 288 -8.96 12.59 1.37
CA LEU A 288 -8.88 11.49 2.34
C LEU A 288 -9.11 12.00 3.76
N SER A 289 -8.41 13.06 4.14
CA SER A 289 -8.45 13.64 5.47
C SER A 289 -8.17 15.14 5.41
N VAL A 290 -8.50 15.87 6.48
CA VAL A 290 -8.07 17.26 6.67
C VAL A 290 -7.52 17.37 8.09
N GLU A 291 -6.21 17.18 8.24
CA GLU A 291 -5.52 17.27 9.52
C GLU A 291 -4.88 18.64 9.68
N ALA A 292 -5.14 19.33 10.81
CA ALA A 292 -4.60 20.65 11.12
C ALA A 292 -4.80 21.71 9.99
N GLY A 293 -5.86 21.58 9.19
CA GLY A 293 -6.16 22.47 8.07
C GLY A 293 -5.41 22.16 6.78
N GLN A 294 -4.63 21.08 6.72
CA GLN A 294 -4.00 20.59 5.50
C GLN A 294 -4.79 19.39 4.95
N PRO A 295 -5.34 19.50 3.73
CA PRO A 295 -6.02 18.38 3.09
C PRO A 295 -5.02 17.35 2.58
N GLU A 296 -5.31 16.09 2.80
CA GLU A 296 -4.65 14.96 2.19
C GLU A 296 -5.46 14.51 0.97
N PHE A 297 -4.82 14.43 -0.20
CA PHE A 297 -5.49 14.15 -1.47
C PHE A 297 -5.19 12.75 -1.98
N LEU A 298 -6.20 12.15 -2.61
CA LEU A 298 -6.09 10.96 -3.45
C LEU A 298 -6.34 11.35 -4.90
N PHE A 299 -5.73 10.63 -5.83
CA PHE A 299 -5.85 10.88 -7.27
C PHE A 299 -6.25 9.60 -8.02
N GLY A 300 -6.94 9.78 -9.14
CA GLY A 300 -7.26 8.70 -10.07
C GLY A 300 -7.96 7.51 -9.42
N TYR A 301 -7.40 6.32 -9.61
CA TYR A 301 -8.01 5.08 -9.13
C TYR A 301 -8.11 5.01 -7.60
N ASP A 302 -7.19 5.63 -6.86
CA ASP A 302 -7.29 5.67 -5.39
C ASP A 302 -8.45 6.56 -4.93
N ALA A 303 -8.71 7.67 -5.64
CA ALA A 303 -9.89 8.50 -5.39
C ALA A 303 -11.19 7.78 -5.76
N ILE A 304 -11.20 6.99 -6.83
CA ILE A 304 -12.36 6.14 -7.20
C ILE A 304 -12.59 5.04 -6.18
N ARG A 305 -11.52 4.39 -5.69
CA ARG A 305 -11.59 3.36 -4.64
C ARG A 305 -12.21 3.92 -3.37
N LEU A 306 -11.89 5.16 -3.00
CA LEU A 306 -12.54 5.86 -1.89
C LEU A 306 -14.07 5.92 -2.08
N VAL A 307 -14.54 6.30 -3.27
CA VAL A 307 -15.98 6.35 -3.58
C VAL A 307 -16.62 4.97 -3.52
N ASN A 308 -15.99 3.95 -4.11
CA ASN A 308 -16.54 2.60 -4.18
C ASN A 308 -16.60 1.90 -2.82
N SER A 309 -15.72 2.26 -1.88
CA SER A 309 -15.69 1.73 -0.51
C SER A 309 -16.65 2.48 0.43
N SER A 310 -16.94 3.75 0.16
CA SER A 310 -17.86 4.57 0.95
C SER A 310 -19.32 4.39 0.55
N TYR A 311 -20.21 4.14 1.52
CA TYR A 311 -21.65 4.32 1.32
C TYR A 311 -22.01 5.80 1.46
N ILE A 312 -22.90 6.27 0.57
CA ILE A 312 -23.34 7.65 0.26
C ILE A 312 -23.62 8.59 1.46
N ASP A 313 -23.69 8.08 2.69
CA ASP A 313 -24.18 8.80 3.88
C ASP A 313 -23.09 9.54 4.69
N GLU A 314 -21.79 9.40 4.39
CA GLU A 314 -20.76 10.23 5.02
C GLU A 314 -19.96 10.99 3.96
N GLY A 315 -19.90 12.32 4.12
CA GLY A 315 -19.54 13.28 3.07
C GLY A 315 -18.06 13.29 2.69
N PHE A 316 -17.63 12.31 1.91
CA PHE A 316 -16.33 12.36 1.23
C PHE A 316 -16.37 13.40 0.11
N CYS A 317 -15.33 14.22 0.03
CA CYS A 317 -15.20 15.22 -1.02
C CYS A 317 -14.43 14.62 -2.19
N VAL A 318 -15.15 14.16 -3.21
CA VAL A 318 -14.55 13.69 -4.47
C VAL A 318 -14.99 14.60 -5.62
N PHE A 319 -14.01 15.00 -6.41
CA PHE A 319 -14.13 15.99 -7.47
C PHE A 319 -13.87 15.34 -8.82
N TYR A 320 -14.87 15.46 -9.69
CA TYR A 320 -14.85 14.99 -11.07
C TYR A 320 -14.87 16.18 -12.03
N ASP A 321 -14.53 15.95 -13.29
CA ASP A 321 -14.56 16.97 -14.35
C ASP A 321 -13.72 18.22 -14.02
N ILE A 322 -12.68 18.08 -13.19
CA ILE A 322 -11.89 19.20 -12.65
C ILE A 322 -11.29 20.09 -13.74
N LYS A 323 -11.00 19.56 -14.93
CA LYS A 323 -10.57 20.33 -16.09
C LYS A 323 -11.54 21.45 -16.46
N ARG A 324 -12.85 21.20 -16.37
CA ARG A 324 -13.89 22.19 -16.69
C ARG A 324 -13.92 23.34 -15.71
N TRP A 325 -13.45 23.13 -14.48
CA TRP A 325 -13.47 24.15 -13.43
C TRP A 325 -12.38 25.20 -13.62
N ILE A 326 -11.30 24.84 -14.33
CA ILE A 326 -10.16 25.71 -14.60
C ILE A 326 -10.57 26.90 -15.47
N GLU A 327 -11.48 26.70 -16.44
CA GLU A 327 -11.96 27.76 -17.34
C GLU A 327 -13.12 28.57 -16.73
N ASP A 328 -13.89 27.99 -15.82
CA ASP A 328 -15.17 28.52 -15.32
C ASP A 328 -15.15 28.79 -13.79
N TYR A 329 -14.03 29.23 -13.22
CA TYR A 329 -13.88 29.41 -11.76
C TYR A 329 -14.84 30.44 -11.15
N GLU A 330 -15.37 31.39 -11.93
CA GLU A 330 -16.38 32.37 -11.50
C GLU A 330 -17.82 31.92 -11.71
N LYS A 331 -18.07 30.90 -12.56
CA LYS A 331 -19.42 30.36 -12.71
C LYS A 331 -19.70 29.46 -11.51
N GLN A 332 -20.65 29.87 -10.66
CA GLN A 332 -21.25 28.98 -9.68
C GLN A 332 -21.88 27.79 -10.43
N SER A 333 -21.14 26.68 -10.49
CA SER A 333 -21.62 25.48 -11.14
C SER A 333 -22.74 24.89 -10.30
N ALA A 334 -23.94 24.86 -10.88
CA ALA A 334 -25.14 24.22 -10.34
C ALA A 334 -25.03 22.68 -10.22
N ASN A 335 -23.82 22.11 -10.31
CA ASN A 335 -23.52 20.69 -10.20
C ASN A 335 -22.70 20.37 -8.94
N LYS A 336 -22.85 21.14 -7.87
CA LYS A 336 -22.69 20.58 -6.52
C LYS A 336 -23.80 19.55 -6.31
N LYS A 337 -23.60 18.30 -6.73
CA LYS A 337 -24.20 17.16 -6.03
C LYS A 337 -23.50 17.04 -4.67
N SER A 338 -23.69 18.07 -3.84
CA SER A 338 -23.59 17.92 -2.41
C SER A 338 -24.87 17.18 -2.03
N SER A 339 -24.76 15.90 -1.74
CA SER A 339 -25.79 15.16 -1.02
C SER A 339 -25.88 15.76 0.39
N ARG A 340 -26.43 16.96 0.50
CA ARG A 340 -26.87 17.57 1.76
C ARG A 340 -28.26 17.01 2.03
N ASN A 341 -28.34 15.98 2.85
CA ASN A 341 -29.53 15.75 3.65
C ASN A 341 -29.15 15.99 5.11
N LEU A 342 -29.88 16.91 5.72
CA LEU A 342 -29.86 17.27 7.14
C LEU A 342 -30.22 16.08 8.04
#